data_AF-A0A6B3IPL5-F1
#
_entry.id   AF-A0A6B3IPL5-F1
#
_cell.length_a   1.000
_cell.length_b   1.000
_cell.length_c   1.000
_cell.angle_alpha   90.00
_cell.angle_beta   90.00
_cell.angle_gamma   90.00
#
_symmetry.space_group_name_H-M   'P 1'
#
loop_
_entity.id
_entity.type
_entity.pdbx_description
1 polymer ?
#
loop_
_entity_poly.entity_id
_entity_poly.type
_entity_poly.pdbx_seq_one_letter_code
_entity_poly.pdbx_strand_id
1 'polypeptide(L)' 'MKIGIVCPYSWDVPGGVQFHIRDLAEHLIGLGHTVSVLAPADDETPLPPYVVSAGRAVPVPYNGSVA' A
#
# COMPACT_ATOMS: atom_id res chain seq x y z
N MET A 1 -12.29 10.74 -10.51
CA MET A 1 -12.28 9.39 -11.12
C MET A 1 -12.24 8.33 -10.02
N LYS A 2 -12.45 7.04 -10.33
CA LYS A 2 -12.17 5.93 -9.41
C LYS A 2 -10.84 5.30 -9.79
N ILE A 3 -9.89 5.23 -8.85
CA ILE A 3 -8.50 4.82 -9.10
C ILE A 3 -8.14 3.69 -8.14
N GLY A 4 -7.69 2.56 -8.69
CA GLY A 4 -7.12 1.45 -7.92
C GLY A 4 -5.60 1.47 -8.00
N ILE A 5 -4.91 1.33 -6.87
CA ILE A 5 -3.45 1.21 -6.79
C ILE A 5 -3.11 -0.08 -6.06
N VAL A 6 -2.07 -0.79 -6.48
CA VAL A 6 -1.57 -1.98 -5.79
C VAL A 6 -0.18 -1.70 -5.24
N CYS A 7 -0.01 -1.86 -3.93
CA CYS A 7 1.30 -1.85 -3.28
C CYS A 7 1.72 -3.31 -3.02
N PRO A 8 2.87 -3.76 -3.56
CA PRO A 8 3.30 -5.14 -3.36
C PRO A 8 3.97 -5.39 -2.00
N TYR A 9 4.24 -4.33 -1.23
CA TYR A 9 4.96 -4.40 0.03
C TYR A 9 4.04 -4.17 1.22
N SER A 10 4.41 -4.75 2.37
CA SER A 10 3.68 -4.54 3.61
C SER A 10 3.55 -3.06 3.95
N TRP A 11 2.33 -2.61 4.22
CA TRP A 11 1.99 -1.21 4.48
C TRP A 11 2.50 -0.72 5.85
N ASP A 12 2.63 -1.65 6.79
CA ASP A 12 3.15 -1.45 8.15
C ASP A 12 4.68 -1.32 8.21
N VAL A 13 5.39 -1.73 7.16
CA VAL A 13 6.85 -1.61 7.08
C VAL A 13 7.24 -0.32 6.34
N PRO A 14 8.06 0.56 6.96
CA PRO A 14 8.54 1.76 6.28
C PRO A 14 9.38 1.43 5.05
N GLY A 15 9.06 2.05 3.91
CA GLY A 15 9.81 1.87 2.67
C GLY A 15 9.43 2.91 1.61
N GLY A 16 10.33 3.12 0.65
CA GLY A 16 10.17 4.18 -0.35
C GLY A 16 8.93 4.03 -1.22
N VAL A 17 8.55 2.80 -1.57
CA VAL A 17 7.37 2.54 -2.41
C VAL A 17 6.08 2.79 -1.64
N GLN A 18 6.00 2.40 -0.37
CA GLN A 18 4.86 2.68 0.50
C GLN A 18 4.65 4.19 0.66
N PHE A 19 5.72 4.95 0.91
CA PHE A 19 5.65 6.40 1.01
C PHE A 19 5.21 7.05 -0.30
N HIS A 20 5.77 6.62 -1.43
CA HIS A 20 5.37 7.15 -2.73
C HIS A 20 3.88 6.89 -3.04
N ILE A 21 3.38 5.69 -2.76
CA ILE A 21 1.96 5.35 -2.98
C ILE A 21 1.05 6.15 -2.05
N ARG A 22 1.45 6.36 -0.79
CA ARG A 22 0.73 7.21 0.17
C ARG A 22 0.59 8.63 -0.35
N ASP A 23 1.71 9.27 -0.70
CA ASP A 23 1.73 10.66 -1.16
C ASP A 23 0.92 10.82 -2.45
N LEU A 24 1.03 9.85 -3.37
CA LEU A 24 0.24 9.83 -4.60
C LEU A 24 -1.26 9.68 -4.31
N ALA A 25 -1.65 8.75 -3.44
CA ALA A 25 -3.05 8.53 -3.08
C ALA A 25 -3.66 9.78 -2.45
N GLU A 26 -2.96 10.39 -1.49
CA GLU A 26 -3.40 11.61 -0.81
C GLU A 26 -3.51 12.80 -1.77
N HIS A 27 -2.55 12.94 -2.70
CA HIS A 27 -2.62 13.96 -3.73
C HIS A 27 -3.84 13.78 -4.65
N LEU A 28 -4.07 12.57 -5.16
CA LEU A 28 -5.21 12.27 -6.02
C LEU A 28 -6.56 12.45 -5.29
N ILE A 29 -6.62 12.10 -4.00
CA ILE A 29 -7.79 12.38 -3.15
C ILE A 29 -8.00 13.89 -3.02
N GLY A 30 -6.94 14.67 -2.81
CA GLY A 30 -6.99 16.13 -2.77
C GLY A 30 -7.51 16.76 -4.07
N LEU A 31 -7.31 16.10 -5.22
CA LEU A 31 -7.88 16.48 -6.52
C LEU A 31 -9.34 16.03 -6.73
N GLY A 32 -9.99 15.46 -5.71
CA GLY A 32 -11.38 15.00 -5.77
C GLY A 32 -11.55 13.63 -6.41
N HIS A 33 -10.51 12.79 -6.46
CA HIS A 33 -10.63 11.42 -6.92
C HIS A 33 -10.91 10.44 -5.77
N THR A 34 -11.61 9.35 -6.07
CA THR A 34 -11.78 8.23 -5.15
C THR A 34 -10.65 7.25 -5.40
N VAL A 35 -9.81 7.01 -4.39
CA VAL A 35 -8.66 6.11 -4.47
C VAL A 35 -8.88 4.91 -3.54
N SER A 36 -8.50 3.72 -4.01
CA SER A 36 -8.40 2.51 -3.20
C SER A 36 -7.04 1.87 -3.43
N VAL A 37 -6.30 1.62 -2.36
CA VAL A 37 -4.98 0.99 -2.38
C VAL A 37 -5.11 -0.42 -1.83
N LEU A 38 -4.77 -1.44 -2.60
CA LEU A 38 -4.64 -2.81 -2.12
C LEU A 38 -3.18 -3.06 -1.71
N ALA A 39 -2.95 -3.43 -0.45
CA ALA A 39 -1.61 -3.66 0.08
C ALA A 39 -1.60 -4.79 1.12
N PRO A 40 -0.53 -5.60 1.22
CA PRO A 40 -0.33 -6.43 2.38
C PRO A 40 -0.23 -5.59 3.66
N ALA A 41 -0.75 -6.09 4.78
CA ALA A 41 -0.61 -5.48 6.09
C ALA A 41 -0.84 -6.54 7.17
N ASP A 42 -0.22 -6.37 8.34
CA ASP A 42 -0.58 -7.16 9.52
C ASP A 42 -2.01 -6.82 9.99
N ASP A 43 -2.75 -7.84 10.49
CA ASP A 43 -4.19 -7.74 10.80
C ASP A 43 -4.54 -6.65 11.83
N GLU A 44 -3.62 -6.36 12.75
CA GLU A 44 -3.78 -5.36 13.82
C GLU A 44 -3.31 -3.96 13.40
N THR A 45 -2.85 -3.79 12.15
CA THR A 45 -2.33 -2.50 11.67
C THR A 45 -3.48 -1.54 11.42
N PRO A 46 -3.51 -0.35 12.05
CA PRO A 46 -4.46 0.68 11.67
C PRO A 46 -4.11 1.21 10.28
N LEU A 47 -5.05 1.04 9.35
CA LEU A 47 -4.87 1.46 7.96
C LEU A 47 -5.63 2.76 7.66
N PRO A 48 -5.09 3.63 6.79
CA PRO A 48 -5.86 4.75 6.25
C PRO A 48 -7.15 4.25 5.56
N PRO A 49 -8.22 5.06 5.53
CA PRO A 49 -9.52 4.63 5.01
C PRO A 49 -9.51 4.29 3.51
N TYR A 50 -8.49 4.74 2.77
CA TYR A 50 -8.29 4.43 1.36
C TYR A 50 -7.45 3.16 1.12
N VAL A 51 -6.99 2.47 2.18
CA VAL A 51 -6.17 1.25 2.08
C VAL A 51 -7.00 0.03 2.47
N VAL A 52 -6.95 -0.98 1.62
CA VAL A 52 -7.58 -2.29 1.79
C VAL A 52 -6.47 -3.30 2.04
N SER A 53 -6.53 -4.00 3.18
CA SER A 53 -5.59 -5.09 3.47
C SER A 53 -5.81 -6.25 2.51
N ALA A 54 -4.72 -6.72 1.91
CA ALA A 54 -4.65 -7.95 1.14
C ALA A 54 -4.30 -9.19 2.01
N GLY A 55 -4.24 -9.00 3.34
CA GLY A 55 -3.69 -9.97 4.27
C GLY A 55 -2.19 -9.77 4.50
N ARG A 56 -1.58 -10.74 5.21
CA ARG A 56 -0.17 -10.66 5.62
C ARG A 56 0.77 -10.80 4.43
N ALA A 57 1.91 -10.11 4.49
CA ALA A 57 2.96 -10.24 3.48
C ALA A 57 3.57 -11.66 3.49
N VAL A 58 3.86 -12.18 2.29
CA VAL A 58 4.56 -13.46 2.11
C VAL A 58 5.96 -13.16 1.58
N PRO A 59 7.03 -13.47 2.33
CA PRO A 59 8.39 -13.17 1.89
C PRO A 59 8.76 -14.03 0.69
N VAL A 60 9.29 -13.41 -0.37
CA VAL A 60 9.75 -14.11 -1.57
C VAL A 60 11.26 -13.90 -1.75
N PRO A 61 12.10 -14.89 -1.38
CA PRO A 61 13.54 -14.78 -1.57
C PRO A 61 13.92 -14.92 -3.05
N TYR A 62 14.74 -14.00 -3.55
CA TYR A 62 15.24 -14.01 -4.93
C TYR A 62 16.57 -13.26 -5.05
N ASN A 63 17.57 -13.88 -5.70
CA ASN A 63 18.91 -13.29 -5.95
C ASN A 63 19.59 -12.68 -4.70
N GLY A 64 19.44 -13.31 -3.53
CA GLY A 64 20.03 -12.82 -2.28
C GLY A 64 19.29 -11.65 -1.63
N SER A 65 18.16 -11.23 -2.19
CA SER A 65 17.22 -10.29 -1.59
C SER A 65 15.93 -11.00 -1.17
N VAL A 66 15.12 -10.35 -0.34
CA VAL A 66 13.77 -10.78 0.00
C VAL A 66 12.83 -9.63 -0.35
N ALA A 67 11.84 -9.91 -1.19
CA ALA A 67 10.74 -9.01 -1.48
C ALA A 67 9.56 -9.26 -0.53
#